data_AF-A0A2Z2MIR9-F1
#
_entry.id   AF-A0A2Z2MIR9-F1
#
_cell.length_a   1.000
_cell.length_b   1.000
_cell.length_c   1.000
_cell.angle_alpha   90.00
_cell.angle_beta   90.00
_cell.angle_gamma   90.00
#
_symmetry.space_group_name_H-M   'P 1'
#
loop_
_entity.id
_entity.type
_entity.pdbx_description
1 polymer ?
#
loop_
_entity_poly.entity_id
_entity_poly.type
_entity_poly.pdbx_seq_one_letter_code
_entity_poly.pdbx_strand_id
1 'polypeptide(L)'
;MMWKKGVALLFGLMLVAATMTFGKVSAESTSVTVILVSDNEADCALAEYLANVTGAIVVTTEWGTYNPNVTAEIMSYAPDNVIVIGGPDAVVEQYVDDLQELGITVERWWGKNRYETNVAVIGNATVRLKIKFENSIIIVPGNDSGAIKEALRRAVKIHGIIIFVNETTDPIRVMAKFQIMPKNVTIIHSHVMMNVAERIMERMKIHANVTEIKVNVTPEMALEAINMSEERVATAKEMLQNVSLDVREEKLVSRMLALAERELENAKDAYEMGKYGRAYGQAIAAKAHAEFVIRVASDEWEVKVRFEPTMRAQIFVHRIEIQLNAMERAGINVTELRELVEQLKTAIKNKDYDAIDSLMEQIRRELLELYANGRGKFREHVVLPVHGSHSRP
;
A
#
# COMPACT_ATOMS: atom_id res chain seq x y z
N MET A 1 -8.92 29.19 -33.73
CA MET A 1 -9.61 29.39 -32.44
C MET A 1 -9.76 28.03 -31.79
N MET A 2 -8.74 27.46 -31.15
CA MET A 2 -8.28 27.76 -29.79
C MET A 2 -9.44 27.88 -28.80
N TRP A 3 -9.81 26.75 -28.18
CA TRP A 3 -10.34 26.77 -26.83
C TRP A 3 -9.70 25.66 -26.02
N LYS A 4 -8.69 26.08 -25.25
CA LYS A 4 -8.13 25.45 -24.05
C LYS A 4 -9.24 24.97 -23.10
N LYS A 5 -9.05 23.80 -22.50
CA LYS A 5 -9.31 23.43 -21.09
C LYS A 5 -8.89 21.95 -21.00
N GLY A 6 -7.73 21.60 -20.45
CA GLY A 6 -7.37 21.87 -19.06
C GLY A 6 -7.95 20.76 -18.20
N VAL A 7 -7.46 19.53 -18.36
CA VAL A 7 -7.65 18.46 -17.38
C VAL A 7 -6.79 18.87 -16.20
N ALA A 8 -7.41 19.58 -15.26
CA ALA A 8 -6.80 19.85 -13.98
C ALA A 8 -6.69 18.51 -13.25
N LEU A 9 -5.47 18.02 -13.11
CA LEU A 9 -5.05 17.14 -12.03
C LEU A 9 -5.52 17.76 -10.70
N LEU A 10 -6.66 17.32 -10.23
CA LEU A 10 -7.14 17.53 -8.87
C LEU A 10 -7.79 16.21 -8.42
N PHE A 11 -7.01 15.12 -8.49
CA PHE A 11 -7.20 14.03 -7.54
C PHE A 11 -6.42 14.43 -6.30
N GLY A 12 -7.17 15.03 -5.37
CA GLY A 12 -6.72 15.21 -4.03
C GLY A 12 -6.37 13.84 -3.45
N LEU A 13 -5.24 13.79 -2.74
CA LEU A 13 -5.03 12.90 -1.61
C LEU A 13 -6.39 12.66 -0.95
N MET A 14 -6.98 11.48 -1.16
CA MET A 14 -8.15 11.08 -0.40
C MET A 14 -7.65 10.69 0.98
N LEU A 15 -7.39 11.71 1.79
CA LEU A 15 -7.18 11.59 3.22
C LEU A 15 -8.49 11.03 3.77
N VAL A 16 -8.53 9.74 4.08
CA VAL A 16 -9.62 9.17 4.86
C VAL A 16 -9.55 9.88 6.21
N ALA A 17 -10.37 10.92 6.35
CA ALA A 17 -10.50 11.70 7.58
C ALA A 17 -11.19 10.85 8.65
N ALA A 18 -10.44 9.93 9.25
CA ALA A 18 -10.71 9.56 10.63
C ALA A 18 -10.51 10.82 11.47
N THR A 19 -11.52 11.22 12.25
CA THR A 19 -11.44 12.40 13.14
C THR A 19 -10.38 12.16 14.21
N MET A 20 -9.14 12.55 13.94
CA MET A 20 -8.04 12.51 14.90
C MET A 20 -7.88 13.90 15.53
N THR A 21 -7.80 13.94 16.86
CA THR A 21 -7.56 15.17 17.61
C THR A 21 -6.06 15.42 17.65
N PHE A 22 -5.61 16.59 17.20
CA PHE A 22 -4.19 16.94 17.11
C PHE A 22 -3.72 17.68 18.37
N GLY A 23 -2.58 17.28 18.92
CA GLY A 23 -1.93 17.92 20.05
C GLY A 23 -0.42 17.90 19.89
N LYS A 24 0.26 19.01 20.20
CA LYS A 24 1.73 19.09 20.19
C LYS A 24 2.28 18.32 21.39
N VAL A 25 2.98 17.21 21.14
CA VAL A 25 3.77 16.51 22.16
C VAL A 25 5.25 16.85 21.97
N SER A 26 5.91 17.19 23.08
CA SER A 26 7.32 17.55 23.16
C SER A 26 8.22 16.39 22.68
N ALA A 27 9.16 16.72 21.78
CA ALA A 27 10.09 15.80 21.17
C ALA A 27 11.24 15.43 22.12
N GLU A 28 11.04 14.43 22.97
CA GLU A 28 12.15 13.66 23.55
C GLU A 28 11.84 12.15 23.49
N SER A 29 12.66 11.42 22.73
CA SER A 29 12.89 9.96 22.78
C SER A 29 11.82 8.96 22.28
N THR A 30 10.77 9.36 21.56
CA THR A 30 9.86 8.36 20.95
C THR A 30 10.38 7.90 19.60
N SER A 31 10.63 6.60 19.44
CA SER A 31 11.02 6.04 18.14
C SER A 31 9.86 6.17 17.15
N VAL A 32 10.14 6.65 15.94
CA VAL A 32 9.12 6.85 14.89
C VAL A 32 9.14 5.64 13.96
N THR A 33 8.02 4.93 13.90
CA THR A 33 7.80 3.84 12.95
C THR A 33 6.79 4.26 11.90
N VAL A 34 7.13 4.06 10.63
CA VAL A 34 6.22 4.24 9.49
C VAL A 34 5.87 2.87 8.92
N ILE A 35 4.60 2.65 8.59
CA ILE A 35 4.14 1.51 7.81
C ILE A 35 3.84 2.02 6.40
N LEU A 36 4.60 1.57 5.42
CA LEU A 36 4.32 1.79 4.00
C LEU A 36 3.47 0.64 3.48
N VAL A 37 2.34 0.95 2.87
CA VAL A 37 1.41 -0.04 2.31
C VAL A 37 0.82 0.50 1.01
N SER A 38 0.32 -0.37 0.14
CA SER A 38 -0.47 0.09 -1.01
C SER A 38 -1.93 0.32 -0.64
N ASP A 39 -2.68 0.94 -1.54
CA ASP A 39 -4.14 1.08 -1.50
C ASP A 39 -4.91 -0.28 -1.60
N ASN A 40 -4.21 -1.42 -1.53
CA ASN A 40 -4.83 -2.74 -1.44
C ASN A 40 -5.59 -2.87 -0.11
N GLU A 41 -6.88 -3.20 -0.18
CA GLU A 41 -7.78 -3.14 0.97
C GLU A 41 -7.41 -4.13 2.08
N ALA A 42 -6.89 -5.30 1.70
CA ALA A 42 -6.51 -6.34 2.64
C ALA A 42 -5.23 -5.94 3.39
N ASP A 43 -4.20 -5.53 2.67
CA ASP A 43 -2.92 -5.13 3.26
C ASP A 43 -3.05 -3.81 4.04
N CYS A 44 -3.81 -2.84 3.51
CA CYS A 44 -4.10 -1.58 4.18
C CYS A 44 -4.86 -1.79 5.49
N ALA A 45 -5.85 -2.70 5.55
CA ALA A 45 -6.53 -3.01 6.80
C ALA A 45 -5.60 -3.59 7.88
N LEU A 46 -4.57 -4.36 7.47
CA LEU A 46 -3.55 -4.85 8.40
C LEU A 46 -2.63 -3.71 8.87
N ALA A 47 -2.23 -2.81 7.97
CA ALA A 47 -1.46 -1.62 8.33
C ALA A 47 -2.23 -0.71 9.31
N GLU A 48 -3.49 -0.42 9.03
CA GLU A 48 -4.37 0.37 9.89
C GLU A 48 -4.57 -0.28 11.26
N TYR A 49 -4.75 -1.61 11.30
CA TYR A 49 -4.83 -2.35 12.56
C TYR A 49 -3.56 -2.16 13.40
N LEU A 50 -2.38 -2.36 12.79
CA LEU A 50 -1.10 -2.21 13.49
C LEU A 50 -0.86 -0.77 13.95
N ALA A 51 -1.23 0.22 13.14
CA ALA A 51 -1.15 1.62 13.50
C ALA A 51 -2.04 1.96 14.71
N ASN A 52 -3.25 1.41 14.78
CA ASN A 52 -4.13 1.58 15.95
C ASN A 52 -3.54 0.94 17.22
N VAL A 53 -2.84 -0.19 17.10
CA VAL A 53 -2.28 -0.91 18.25
C VAL A 53 -0.92 -0.34 18.70
N THR A 54 -0.11 0.16 17.79
CA THR A 54 1.29 0.57 18.07
C THR A 54 1.54 2.07 18.01
N GLY A 55 0.64 2.79 17.37
CA GLY A 55 0.78 4.20 17.07
C GLY A 55 1.66 4.54 15.86
N ALA A 56 2.05 3.54 15.06
CA ALA A 56 2.80 3.76 13.82
C ALA A 56 2.04 4.66 12.82
N ILE A 57 2.78 5.38 11.99
CA ILE A 57 2.23 6.24 10.94
C ILE A 57 2.02 5.39 9.69
N VAL A 58 0.81 5.39 9.12
CA VAL A 58 0.54 4.71 7.84
C VAL A 58 0.76 5.70 6.71
N VAL A 59 1.58 5.32 5.74
CA VAL A 59 1.72 6.00 4.46
C VAL A 59 1.26 5.04 3.36
N THR A 60 0.36 5.52 2.52
CA THR A 60 -0.25 4.70 1.46
C THR A 60 0.31 5.11 0.10
N THR A 61 0.65 4.12 -0.72
CA THR A 61 0.96 4.29 -2.15
C THR A 61 -0.11 3.66 -3.03
N GLU A 62 -0.20 4.10 -4.27
CA GLU A 62 -0.96 3.36 -5.28
C GLU A 62 -0.29 2.00 -5.55
N TRP A 63 -1.10 0.98 -5.84
CA TRP A 63 -0.62 -0.38 -6.07
C TRP A 63 0.19 -0.51 -7.36
N GLY A 64 1.38 -1.09 -7.26
CA GLY A 64 2.20 -1.46 -8.41
C GLY A 64 2.81 -0.27 -9.17
N THR A 65 2.65 0.95 -8.65
CA THR A 65 3.24 2.18 -9.21
C THR A 65 4.23 2.79 -8.24
N TYR A 66 5.29 3.40 -8.79
CA TYR A 66 6.26 4.16 -8.01
C TYR A 66 5.97 5.66 -8.12
N ASN A 67 5.82 6.31 -6.98
CA ASN A 67 5.70 7.74 -6.83
C ASN A 67 6.75 8.27 -5.83
N PRO A 68 7.79 9.00 -6.28
CA PRO A 68 8.85 9.52 -5.41
C PRO A 68 8.36 10.50 -4.33
N ASN A 69 7.16 11.09 -4.48
CA ASN A 69 6.59 11.94 -3.44
C ASN A 69 6.25 11.15 -2.17
N VAL A 70 5.92 9.86 -2.28
CA VAL A 70 5.66 8.98 -1.14
C VAL A 70 6.96 8.74 -0.34
N THR A 71 8.09 8.51 -1.01
CA THR A 71 9.41 8.44 -0.35
C THR A 71 9.71 9.75 0.39
N ALA A 72 9.47 10.90 -0.25
CA ALA A 72 9.70 12.20 0.37
C ALA A 72 8.76 12.48 1.57
N GLU A 73 7.52 11.99 1.52
CA GLU A 73 6.59 12.03 2.64
C GLU A 73 7.12 11.19 3.82
N ILE A 74 7.51 9.93 3.57
CA ILE A 74 8.11 9.06 4.61
C ILE A 74 9.35 9.70 5.20
N MET A 75 10.23 10.25 4.35
CA MET A 75 11.44 10.96 4.74
C MET A 75 11.13 12.12 5.71
N SER A 76 10.01 12.82 5.50
CA SER A 76 9.59 13.96 6.31
C SER A 76 9.19 13.61 7.75
N TYR A 77 8.82 12.35 8.00
CA TYR A 77 8.59 11.84 9.36
C TYR A 77 9.89 11.50 10.10
N ALA A 78 11.03 11.49 9.40
CA ALA A 78 12.32 11.05 9.91
C ALA A 78 12.24 9.72 10.71
N PRO A 79 11.65 8.65 10.14
CA PRO A 79 11.42 7.39 10.83
C PRO A 79 12.73 6.72 11.19
N ASP A 80 12.73 5.95 12.29
CA ASP A 80 13.84 5.06 12.62
C ASP A 80 13.72 3.75 11.86
N ASN A 81 12.48 3.28 11.65
CA ASN A 81 12.18 2.06 10.93
C ASN A 81 10.96 2.26 10.02
N VAL A 82 11.00 1.62 8.85
CA VAL A 82 9.86 1.49 7.94
C VAL A 82 9.49 0.02 7.83
N ILE A 83 8.22 -0.29 8.05
CA ILE A 83 7.65 -1.61 7.79
C ILE A 83 6.88 -1.51 6.47
N VAL A 84 7.27 -2.29 5.47
CA VAL A 84 6.52 -2.41 4.23
C VAL A 84 5.54 -3.57 4.33
N ILE A 85 4.24 -3.34 4.16
CA ILE A 85 3.23 -4.40 4.10
C ILE A 85 2.79 -4.57 2.65
N GLY A 86 2.96 -5.79 2.13
CA GLY A 86 2.66 -6.12 0.73
C GLY A 86 3.90 -6.54 -0.07
N GLY A 87 3.68 -7.37 -1.08
CA GLY A 87 4.73 -7.85 -1.99
C GLY A 87 5.21 -6.78 -2.97
N PRO A 88 6.23 -7.08 -3.79
CA PRO A 88 6.80 -6.14 -4.76
C PRO A 88 5.78 -5.71 -5.83
N ASP A 89 4.84 -6.57 -6.22
CA ASP A 89 3.76 -6.20 -7.15
C ASP A 89 2.84 -5.11 -6.57
N ALA A 90 2.72 -5.04 -5.24
CA ALA A 90 1.83 -4.12 -4.55
C ALA A 90 2.54 -2.84 -4.11
N VAL A 91 3.72 -2.99 -3.50
CA VAL A 91 4.61 -1.89 -3.11
C VAL A 91 5.96 -2.18 -3.75
N VAL A 92 6.21 -1.51 -4.86
CA VAL A 92 7.35 -1.74 -5.75
C VAL A 92 8.71 -1.52 -5.06
N GLU A 93 9.75 -2.24 -5.48
CA GLU A 93 11.03 -2.29 -4.75
C GLU A 93 11.81 -0.97 -4.74
N GLN A 94 11.52 -0.08 -5.68
CA GLN A 94 12.10 1.27 -5.73
C GLN A 94 11.86 2.03 -4.42
N TYR A 95 10.74 1.80 -3.72
CA TYR A 95 10.52 2.38 -2.40
C TYR A 95 11.50 1.87 -1.34
N VAL A 96 11.80 0.57 -1.35
CA VAL A 96 12.73 -0.03 -0.39
C VAL A 96 14.14 0.47 -0.67
N ASP A 97 14.55 0.46 -1.94
CA ASP A 97 15.86 0.95 -2.38
C ASP A 97 16.07 2.41 -1.95
N ASP A 98 15.11 3.30 -2.22
CA ASP A 98 15.16 4.70 -1.82
C ASP A 98 15.38 4.90 -0.32
N LEU A 99 14.57 4.20 0.48
CA LEU A 99 14.58 4.35 1.94
C LEU A 99 15.87 3.79 2.54
N GLN A 100 16.39 2.69 1.99
CA GLN A 100 17.68 2.11 2.39
C GLN A 100 18.86 2.99 1.96
N GLU A 101 18.81 3.62 0.78
CA GLU A 101 19.81 4.62 0.34
C GLU A 101 19.88 5.82 1.31
N LEU A 102 18.77 6.16 1.98
CA LEU A 102 18.71 7.17 3.05
C LEU A 102 19.17 6.64 4.42
N GLY A 103 19.62 5.38 4.52
CA GLY A 103 20.04 4.74 5.76
C GLY A 103 18.89 4.39 6.71
N ILE A 104 17.64 4.37 6.23
CA ILE A 104 16.47 3.98 7.01
C ILE A 104 16.41 2.45 7.04
N THR A 105 16.15 1.88 8.22
CA THR A 105 15.95 0.42 8.34
C THR A 105 14.58 0.05 7.77
N VAL A 106 14.56 -0.81 6.76
CA VAL A 106 13.32 -1.26 6.10
C VAL A 106 13.15 -2.77 6.28
N GLU A 107 11.98 -3.21 6.76
CA GLU A 107 11.59 -4.62 6.79
C GLU A 107 10.29 -4.81 6.01
N ARG A 108 10.24 -5.80 5.10
CA ARG A 108 9.03 -6.11 4.31
C ARG A 108 8.31 -7.32 4.87
N TRP A 109 7.04 -7.15 5.24
CA TRP A 109 6.16 -8.22 5.74
C TRP A 109 5.14 -8.57 4.66
N TRP A 110 5.36 -9.69 3.99
CA TRP A 110 4.61 -10.06 2.79
C TRP A 110 4.58 -11.56 2.54
N GLY A 111 3.70 -11.97 1.62
CA GLY A 111 3.69 -13.30 1.01
C GLY A 111 3.16 -13.24 -0.43
N LYS A 112 3.05 -14.41 -1.10
CA LYS A 112 2.70 -14.45 -2.54
C LYS A 112 1.28 -13.98 -2.87
N ASN A 113 0.46 -13.85 -1.84
CA ASN A 113 -0.94 -13.41 -1.92
C ASN A 113 -1.34 -12.82 -0.57
N ARG A 114 -2.49 -12.14 -0.54
CA ARG A 114 -3.04 -11.48 0.66
C ARG A 114 -3.20 -12.41 1.88
N TYR A 115 -3.41 -13.71 1.68
CA TYR A 115 -3.54 -14.68 2.77
C TYR A 115 -2.17 -14.99 3.40
N GLU A 116 -1.15 -15.15 2.57
CA GLU A 116 0.23 -15.31 3.04
C GLU A 116 0.77 -14.02 3.66
N THR A 117 0.48 -12.85 3.08
CA THR A 117 0.80 -11.54 3.70
C THR A 117 0.14 -11.42 5.07
N ASN A 118 -1.14 -11.77 5.21
CA ASN A 118 -1.82 -11.78 6.52
C ASN A 118 -1.11 -12.65 7.56
N VAL A 119 -0.70 -13.87 7.18
CA VAL A 119 0.07 -14.76 8.06
C VAL A 119 1.44 -14.15 8.41
N ALA A 120 2.15 -13.57 7.44
CA ALA A 120 3.45 -12.93 7.68
C ALA A 120 3.32 -11.75 8.64
N VAL A 121 2.30 -10.90 8.45
CA VAL A 121 2.02 -9.75 9.31
C VAL A 121 1.68 -10.20 10.73
N ILE A 122 0.78 -11.18 10.92
CA ILE A 122 0.44 -11.69 12.26
C ILE A 122 1.70 -12.20 12.97
N GLY A 123 2.51 -13.01 12.29
CA GLY A 123 3.74 -13.57 12.88
C GLY A 123 4.77 -12.51 13.26
N ASN A 124 5.06 -11.58 12.34
CA ASN A 124 6.04 -10.53 12.59
C ASN A 124 5.54 -9.53 13.64
N ALA A 125 4.23 -9.21 13.67
CA ALA A 125 3.63 -8.37 14.71
C ALA A 125 3.83 -8.97 16.12
N THR A 126 3.64 -10.28 16.28
CA THR A 126 3.87 -10.95 17.57
C THR A 126 5.35 -10.98 17.97
N VAL A 127 6.26 -11.20 17.03
CA VAL A 127 7.70 -11.35 17.34
C VAL A 127 8.41 -10.00 17.44
N ARG A 128 8.24 -9.12 16.45
CA ARG A 128 8.96 -7.85 16.32
C ARG A 128 8.34 -6.76 17.20
N LEU A 129 7.01 -6.63 17.16
CA LEU A 129 6.28 -5.59 17.90
C LEU A 129 5.80 -6.07 19.28
N LYS A 130 6.02 -7.36 19.60
CA LYS A 130 5.59 -7.99 20.86
C LYS A 130 4.09 -7.84 21.12
N ILE A 131 3.30 -7.73 20.05
CA ILE A 131 1.84 -7.64 20.14
C ILE A 131 1.31 -8.96 20.67
N LYS A 132 0.58 -8.89 21.79
CA LYS A 132 -0.21 -10.00 22.33
C LYS A 132 -1.64 -9.79 21.90
N PHE A 133 -2.12 -10.71 21.07
CA PHE A 133 -3.51 -10.74 20.69
C PHE A 133 -4.34 -11.39 21.80
N GLU A 134 -5.54 -10.87 22.04
CA GLU A 134 -6.53 -11.63 22.79
C GLU A 134 -6.93 -12.87 21.98
N ASN A 135 -7.43 -13.92 22.64
CA ASN A 135 -7.94 -15.15 21.99
C ASN A 135 -9.23 -14.92 21.16
N SER A 136 -9.43 -13.70 20.65
CA SER A 136 -10.53 -13.23 19.84
C SER A 136 -10.13 -13.29 18.36
N ILE A 137 -10.64 -14.29 17.64
CA ILE A 137 -10.36 -14.48 16.21
C ILE A 137 -11.54 -14.01 15.37
N ILE A 138 -11.24 -13.17 14.38
CA ILE A 138 -12.15 -12.73 13.33
C ILE A 138 -11.67 -13.29 12.00
N ILE A 139 -12.47 -14.12 11.35
CA ILE A 139 -12.17 -14.72 10.05
C ILE A 139 -12.98 -13.99 8.97
N VAL A 140 -12.32 -13.65 7.86
CA VAL A 140 -12.91 -12.86 6.78
C VAL A 140 -12.48 -13.40 5.42
N PRO A 141 -13.39 -13.57 4.44
CA PRO A 141 -13.01 -13.80 3.06
C PRO A 141 -12.11 -12.64 2.56
N GLY A 142 -10.88 -12.93 2.17
CA GLY A 142 -9.88 -11.88 1.90
C GLY A 142 -10.17 -11.02 0.67
N ASN A 143 -11.17 -11.37 -0.15
CA ASN A 143 -11.62 -10.58 -1.31
C ASN A 143 -12.89 -9.77 -1.02
N ASP A 144 -13.32 -9.70 0.24
CA ASP A 144 -14.52 -8.99 0.68
C ASP A 144 -14.12 -7.68 1.37
N SER A 145 -13.85 -6.62 0.60
CA SER A 145 -13.41 -5.33 1.16
C SER A 145 -14.41 -4.78 2.19
N GLY A 146 -15.71 -5.03 2.01
CA GLY A 146 -16.74 -4.65 2.97
C GLY A 146 -16.61 -5.37 4.31
N ALA A 147 -16.47 -6.69 4.27
CA ALA A 147 -16.27 -7.49 5.47
C ALA A 147 -14.91 -7.22 6.14
N ILE A 148 -13.86 -6.93 5.37
CA ILE A 148 -12.54 -6.55 5.90
C ILE A 148 -12.63 -5.26 6.71
N LYS A 149 -13.34 -4.23 6.22
CA LYS A 149 -13.54 -2.98 6.97
C LYS A 149 -14.30 -3.19 8.28
N GLU A 150 -15.35 -4.02 8.27
CA GLU A 150 -16.08 -4.34 9.49
C GLU A 150 -15.24 -5.16 10.48
N ALA A 151 -14.43 -6.09 9.95
CA ALA A 151 -13.50 -6.86 10.77
C ALA A 151 -12.43 -6.00 11.42
N LEU A 152 -11.85 -5.04 10.69
CA LEU A 152 -10.90 -4.07 11.24
C LEU A 152 -11.49 -3.30 12.42
N ARG A 153 -12.67 -2.70 12.24
CA ARG A 153 -13.36 -1.93 13.29
C ARG A 153 -13.59 -2.74 14.56
N ARG A 154 -13.88 -4.04 14.42
CA ARG A 154 -14.08 -4.95 15.56
C ARG A 154 -12.77 -5.38 16.18
N ALA A 155 -11.80 -5.76 15.36
CA ALA A 155 -10.50 -6.23 15.80
C ALA A 155 -9.80 -5.17 16.66
N VAL A 156 -9.87 -3.90 16.28
CA VAL A 156 -9.33 -2.79 17.08
C VAL A 156 -10.03 -2.69 18.45
N LYS A 157 -11.36 -2.84 18.51
CA LYS A 157 -12.12 -2.73 19.77
C LYS A 157 -11.84 -3.88 20.75
N ILE A 158 -11.64 -5.09 20.23
CA ILE A 158 -11.50 -6.30 21.05
C ILE A 158 -10.04 -6.81 21.10
N HIS A 159 -9.09 -6.05 20.56
CA HIS A 159 -7.69 -6.45 20.39
C HIS A 159 -7.54 -7.86 19.77
N GLY A 160 -8.41 -8.17 18.80
CA GLY A 160 -8.51 -9.48 18.15
C GLY A 160 -7.65 -9.61 16.90
N ILE A 161 -7.47 -10.83 16.41
CA ILE A 161 -6.73 -11.12 15.17
C ILE A 161 -7.70 -11.23 14.01
N ILE A 162 -7.34 -10.60 12.89
CA ILE A 162 -8.03 -10.77 11.61
C ILE A 162 -7.30 -11.84 10.80
N ILE A 163 -8.00 -12.91 10.43
CA ILE A 163 -7.49 -13.97 9.56
C ILE A 163 -8.20 -13.91 8.22
N PHE A 164 -7.43 -13.69 7.15
CA PHE A 164 -7.96 -13.72 5.79
C PHE A 164 -8.02 -15.15 5.25
N VAL A 165 -9.15 -15.50 4.62
CA VAL A 165 -9.39 -16.83 4.05
C VAL A 165 -9.92 -16.77 2.62
N ASN A 166 -9.72 -17.84 1.87
CA ASN A 166 -10.39 -18.14 0.61
C ASN A 166 -10.92 -19.58 0.62
N GLU A 167 -11.39 -20.06 -0.53
CA GLU A 167 -11.92 -21.42 -0.69
C GLU A 167 -10.93 -22.54 -0.31
N THR A 168 -9.64 -22.27 -0.49
CA THR A 168 -8.55 -23.22 -0.25
C THR A 168 -7.88 -23.06 1.12
N THR A 169 -8.14 -21.96 1.84
CA THR A 169 -7.52 -21.70 3.14
C THR A 169 -8.06 -22.65 4.20
N ASP A 170 -7.15 -23.21 5.00
CA ASP A 170 -7.48 -23.91 6.24
C ASP A 170 -7.23 -22.97 7.43
N PRO A 171 -8.28 -22.35 8.00
CA PRO A 171 -8.13 -21.41 9.12
C PRO A 171 -7.59 -22.09 10.38
N ILE A 172 -7.87 -23.39 10.59
CA ILE A 172 -7.39 -24.14 11.76
C ILE A 172 -5.88 -24.27 11.67
N ARG A 173 -5.36 -24.64 10.50
CA ARG A 173 -3.91 -24.69 10.27
C ARG A 173 -3.25 -23.33 10.44
N VAL A 174 -3.90 -22.24 10.01
CA VAL A 174 -3.37 -20.88 10.22
C VAL A 174 -3.30 -20.55 11.72
N MET A 175 -4.38 -20.76 12.47
CA MET A 175 -4.39 -20.50 13.92
C MET A 175 -3.39 -21.36 14.69
N ALA A 176 -3.24 -22.64 14.31
CA ALA A 176 -2.29 -23.56 14.92
C ALA A 176 -0.82 -23.11 14.75
N LYS A 177 -0.46 -22.46 13.64
CA LYS A 177 0.90 -21.89 13.44
C LYS A 177 1.27 -20.88 14.53
N PHE A 178 0.27 -20.18 15.06
CA PHE A 178 0.44 -19.18 16.10
C PHE A 178 0.06 -19.70 17.49
N GLN A 179 -0.21 -21.01 17.61
CA GLN A 179 -0.63 -21.67 18.86
C GLN A 179 -1.93 -21.08 19.43
N ILE A 180 -2.83 -20.61 18.55
CA ILE A 180 -4.11 -20.03 18.92
C ILE A 180 -5.20 -21.08 18.71
N MET A 181 -6.00 -21.35 19.73
CA MET A 181 -7.14 -22.27 19.66
C MET A 181 -8.33 -21.66 20.41
N PRO A 182 -9.11 -20.78 19.75
CA PRO A 182 -10.16 -20.02 20.42
C PRO A 182 -11.42 -20.89 20.62
N LYS A 183 -12.14 -20.66 21.73
CA LYS A 183 -13.45 -21.28 21.94
C LYS A 183 -14.55 -20.64 21.10
N ASN A 184 -14.39 -19.37 20.75
CA ASN A 184 -15.34 -18.58 19.95
C ASN A 184 -14.61 -17.94 18.77
N VAL A 185 -15.21 -18.01 17.59
CA VAL A 185 -14.73 -17.33 16.39
C VAL A 185 -15.85 -16.51 15.78
N THR A 186 -15.50 -15.35 15.23
CA THR A 186 -16.44 -14.53 14.46
C THR A 186 -16.10 -14.68 12.98
N ILE A 187 -17.08 -14.99 12.14
CA ILE A 187 -16.92 -15.04 10.69
C ILE A 187 -17.73 -13.87 10.11
N ILE A 188 -17.05 -12.97 9.42
CA ILE A 188 -17.66 -11.77 8.83
C ILE A 188 -17.56 -11.88 7.31
N HIS A 189 -18.68 -11.69 6.62
CA HIS A 189 -18.72 -11.75 5.17
C HIS A 189 -19.92 -10.97 4.61
N SER A 190 -19.81 -10.52 3.37
CA SER A 190 -20.94 -10.04 2.59
C SER A 190 -21.73 -11.20 1.97
N HIS A 191 -22.90 -10.89 1.41
CA HIS A 191 -23.66 -11.85 0.62
C HIS A 191 -22.92 -12.32 -0.65
N VAL A 192 -21.97 -11.52 -1.17
CA VAL A 192 -21.20 -11.85 -2.37
C VAL A 192 -20.22 -13.00 -2.10
N MET A 193 -19.73 -13.12 -0.87
CA MET A 193 -18.77 -14.16 -0.45
C MET A 193 -19.42 -15.27 0.41
N MET A 194 -20.74 -15.43 0.34
CA MET A 194 -21.50 -16.43 1.10
C MET A 194 -20.93 -17.85 0.93
N ASN A 195 -20.65 -18.26 -0.32
CA ASN A 195 -20.15 -19.62 -0.61
C ASN A 195 -18.81 -19.91 0.07
N VAL A 196 -17.92 -18.91 0.15
CA VAL A 196 -16.65 -19.05 0.86
C VAL A 196 -16.90 -19.13 2.36
N ALA A 197 -17.75 -18.24 2.89
CA ALA A 197 -18.09 -18.20 4.30
C ALA A 197 -18.74 -19.49 4.80
N GLU A 198 -19.70 -20.06 4.06
CA GLU A 198 -20.38 -21.31 4.42
C GLU A 198 -19.39 -22.48 4.55
N ARG A 199 -18.49 -22.65 3.59
CA ARG A 199 -17.45 -23.69 3.65
C ARG A 199 -16.53 -23.52 4.86
N ILE A 200 -16.18 -22.28 5.19
CA ILE A 200 -15.34 -21.97 6.35
C ILE A 200 -16.11 -22.22 7.66
N MET A 201 -17.37 -21.81 7.74
CA MET A 201 -18.24 -22.06 8.89
C MET A 201 -18.40 -23.56 9.16
N GLU A 202 -18.64 -24.37 8.12
CA GLU A 202 -18.74 -25.83 8.25
C GLU A 202 -17.48 -26.46 8.85
N ARG A 203 -16.30 -26.04 8.38
CA ARG A 203 -15.01 -26.51 8.93
C ARG A 203 -14.79 -26.07 10.38
N MET A 204 -15.29 -24.89 10.74
CA MET A 204 -15.09 -24.31 12.07
C MET A 204 -16.09 -24.82 13.12
N LYS A 205 -17.32 -25.22 12.75
CA LYS A 205 -18.37 -25.66 13.67
C LYS A 205 -17.97 -26.83 14.59
N ILE A 206 -17.05 -27.68 14.14
CA ILE A 206 -16.53 -28.81 14.93
C ILE A 206 -15.38 -28.42 15.88
N HIS A 207 -14.81 -27.21 15.74
CA HIS A 207 -13.63 -26.76 16.50
C HIS A 207 -13.92 -25.60 17.45
N ALA A 208 -14.88 -24.73 17.13
CA ALA A 208 -15.22 -23.54 17.91
C ALA A 208 -16.69 -23.15 17.74
N ASN A 209 -17.22 -22.39 18.70
CA ASN A 209 -18.51 -21.74 18.55
C ASN A 209 -18.39 -20.59 17.53
N VAL A 210 -19.24 -20.61 16.51
CA VAL A 210 -19.18 -19.68 15.38
C VAL A 210 -20.25 -18.60 15.52
N THR A 211 -19.83 -17.35 15.56
CA THR A 211 -20.71 -16.18 15.39
C THR A 211 -20.61 -15.69 13.95
N GLU A 212 -21.71 -15.72 13.21
CA GLU A 212 -21.80 -15.23 11.83
C GLU A 212 -22.25 -13.76 11.82
N ILE A 213 -21.55 -12.91 11.05
CA ILE A 213 -21.93 -11.52 10.82
C ILE A 213 -22.02 -11.27 9.31
N LYS A 214 -23.22 -10.91 8.86
CA LYS A 214 -23.50 -10.61 7.46
C LYS A 214 -23.40 -9.10 7.23
N VAL A 215 -22.48 -8.71 6.34
CA VAL A 215 -22.33 -7.33 5.88
C VAL A 215 -23.26 -7.09 4.70
N ASN A 216 -24.16 -6.12 4.85
CA ASN A 216 -24.98 -5.68 3.74
C ASN A 216 -24.16 -4.76 2.83
N VAL A 217 -24.18 -5.01 1.51
CA VAL A 217 -23.50 -4.13 0.55
C VAL A 217 -24.36 -2.89 0.36
N THR A 218 -23.85 -1.74 0.79
CA THR A 218 -24.54 -0.45 0.64
C THR A 218 -24.22 0.19 -0.72
N PRO A 219 -25.00 1.20 -1.15
CA PRO A 219 -24.66 2.00 -2.34
C PRO A 219 -23.25 2.59 -2.22
N GLU A 220 -22.89 3.13 -1.06
CA GLU A 220 -21.59 3.76 -0.84
C GLU A 220 -20.44 2.75 -1.02
N MET A 221 -20.60 1.53 -0.52
CA MET A 221 -19.61 0.45 -0.71
C MET A 221 -19.47 0.04 -2.17
N ALA A 222 -20.58 -0.05 -2.90
CA ALA A 222 -20.56 -0.37 -4.33
C ALA A 222 -19.89 0.73 -5.14
N LEU A 223 -20.20 2.00 -4.84
CA LEU A 223 -19.60 3.16 -5.50
C LEU A 223 -18.10 3.26 -5.23
N GLU A 224 -17.68 3.02 -3.98
CA GLU A 224 -16.26 3.01 -3.63
C GLU A 224 -15.51 1.91 -4.40
N ALA A 225 -16.06 0.70 -4.50
CA ALA A 225 -15.46 -0.37 -5.29
C ALA A 225 -15.37 0.00 -6.77
N ILE A 226 -16.41 0.63 -7.34
CA ILE A 226 -16.41 1.12 -8.73
C ILE A 226 -15.29 2.13 -8.94
N ASN A 227 -15.20 3.16 -8.09
CA ASN A 227 -14.20 4.22 -8.22
C ASN A 227 -12.77 3.64 -8.15
N MET A 228 -12.51 2.76 -7.18
CA MET A 228 -11.22 2.08 -7.04
C MET A 228 -10.89 1.22 -8.27
N SER A 229 -11.87 0.51 -8.83
CA SER A 229 -11.67 -0.28 -10.05
C SER A 229 -11.46 0.59 -11.29
N GLU A 230 -12.10 1.76 -11.36
CA GLU A 230 -11.92 2.73 -12.45
C GLU A 230 -10.53 3.34 -12.44
N GLU A 231 -10.04 3.75 -11.27
CA GLU A 231 -8.65 4.18 -11.06
C GLU A 231 -7.68 3.09 -11.51
N ARG A 232 -7.86 1.85 -11.04
CA ARG A 232 -6.98 0.73 -11.40
C ARG A 232 -6.98 0.43 -12.91
N VAL A 233 -8.14 0.53 -13.59
CA VAL A 233 -8.23 0.37 -15.05
C VAL A 233 -7.53 1.53 -15.77
N ALA A 234 -7.62 2.76 -15.26
CA ALA A 234 -6.93 3.91 -15.83
C ALA A 234 -5.40 3.75 -15.73
N THR A 235 -4.90 3.37 -14.54
CA THR A 235 -3.48 3.09 -14.30
C THR A 235 -2.96 1.99 -15.22
N ALA A 236 -3.71 0.90 -15.35
CA ALA A 236 -3.39 -0.19 -16.28
C ALA A 236 -3.20 0.32 -17.73
N LYS A 237 -4.10 1.19 -18.20
CA LYS A 237 -4.01 1.78 -19.56
C LYS A 237 -2.82 2.70 -19.72
N GLU A 238 -2.53 3.53 -18.71
CA GLU A 238 -1.41 4.47 -18.74
C GLU A 238 -0.07 3.72 -18.79
N MET A 239 0.11 2.73 -17.92
CA MET A 239 1.35 1.95 -17.87
C MET A 239 1.63 1.21 -19.18
N LEU A 240 0.58 0.69 -19.84
CA LEU A 240 0.73 0.02 -21.13
C LEU A 240 1.20 0.92 -22.27
N GLN A 241 1.00 2.24 -22.20
CA GLN A 241 1.51 3.17 -23.21
C GLN A 241 3.03 3.29 -23.20
N ASN A 242 3.65 2.94 -22.07
CA ASN A 242 5.06 3.18 -21.79
C ASN A 242 5.94 1.93 -21.92
N VAL A 243 5.35 0.78 -22.23
CA VAL A 243 6.02 -0.52 -22.35
C VAL A 243 5.80 -1.17 -23.71
N SER A 244 6.72 -2.04 -24.11
CA SER A 244 6.63 -2.83 -25.34
C SER A 244 6.57 -4.30 -24.96
N LEU A 245 5.43 -4.93 -25.15
CA LEU A 245 5.20 -6.33 -24.79
C LEU A 245 5.53 -7.27 -25.94
N ASP A 246 5.82 -8.54 -25.64
CA ASP A 246 5.88 -9.58 -26.67
C ASP A 246 4.46 -9.94 -27.18
N VAL A 247 4.39 -10.63 -28.32
CA VAL A 247 3.10 -10.96 -28.98
C VAL A 247 2.15 -11.78 -28.08
N ARG A 248 2.69 -12.67 -27.24
CA ARG A 248 1.88 -13.52 -26.35
C ARG A 248 1.35 -12.72 -25.18
N GLU A 249 2.21 -11.90 -24.57
CA GLU A 249 1.87 -11.02 -23.47
C GLU A 249 0.87 -9.95 -23.89
N GLU A 250 1.11 -9.31 -25.03
CA GLU A 250 0.20 -8.30 -25.59
C GLU A 250 -1.22 -8.87 -25.77
N LYS A 251 -1.33 -10.10 -26.28
CA LYS A 251 -2.63 -10.77 -26.44
C LYS A 251 -3.31 -11.07 -25.10
N LEU A 252 -2.53 -11.53 -24.11
CA LEU A 252 -3.06 -11.83 -22.78
C LEU A 252 -3.51 -10.56 -22.07
N VAL A 253 -2.65 -9.55 -22.03
CA VAL A 253 -2.90 -8.24 -21.43
C VAL A 253 -4.10 -7.56 -22.08
N SER A 254 -4.19 -7.54 -23.42
CA SER A 254 -5.33 -6.96 -24.13
C SER A 254 -6.64 -7.64 -23.75
N ARG A 255 -6.64 -8.97 -23.58
CA ARG A 255 -7.81 -9.72 -23.13
C ARG A 255 -8.18 -9.36 -21.70
N MET A 256 -7.21 -9.25 -20.80
CA MET A 256 -7.43 -8.94 -19.39
C MET A 256 -7.95 -7.50 -19.22
N LEU A 257 -7.38 -6.55 -19.95
CA LEU A 257 -7.84 -5.17 -19.97
C LEU A 257 -9.30 -5.08 -20.48
N ALA A 258 -9.61 -5.77 -21.58
CA ALA A 258 -10.98 -5.79 -22.11
C ALA A 258 -11.99 -6.43 -21.13
N LEU A 259 -11.58 -7.44 -20.36
CA LEU A 259 -12.41 -8.01 -19.29
C LEU A 259 -12.61 -6.98 -18.17
N ALA A 260 -11.56 -6.30 -17.74
CA ALA A 260 -11.63 -5.28 -16.70
C ALA A 260 -12.59 -4.14 -17.08
N GLU A 261 -12.46 -3.60 -18.29
CA GLU A 261 -13.35 -2.54 -18.81
C GLU A 261 -14.81 -3.00 -18.88
N ARG A 262 -15.04 -4.21 -19.38
CA ARG A 262 -16.39 -4.76 -19.48
C ARG A 262 -17.04 -4.96 -18.11
N GLU A 263 -16.29 -5.48 -17.14
CA GLU A 263 -16.77 -5.68 -15.78
C GLU A 263 -17.02 -4.35 -15.07
N LEU A 264 -16.18 -3.35 -15.29
CA LEU A 264 -16.38 -1.99 -14.79
C LEU A 264 -17.68 -1.39 -15.34
N GLU A 265 -17.93 -1.52 -16.64
CA GLU A 265 -19.17 -1.03 -17.26
C GLU A 265 -20.40 -1.76 -16.69
N ASN A 266 -20.34 -3.10 -16.59
CA ASN A 266 -21.40 -3.88 -15.95
C ASN A 266 -21.64 -3.48 -14.49
N ALA A 267 -20.58 -3.06 -13.78
CA ALA A 267 -20.68 -2.59 -12.41
C ALA A 267 -21.43 -1.26 -12.33
N LYS A 268 -21.10 -0.30 -13.20
CA LYS A 268 -21.76 1.01 -13.33
C LYS A 268 -23.25 0.83 -13.70
N ASP A 269 -23.56 0.02 -14.71
CA ASP A 269 -24.94 -0.31 -15.09
C ASP A 269 -25.74 -0.92 -13.93
N ALA A 270 -25.14 -1.89 -13.22
CA ALA A 270 -25.79 -2.53 -12.09
C ALA A 270 -26.04 -1.54 -10.93
N TYR A 271 -25.16 -0.58 -10.74
CA TYR A 271 -25.30 0.49 -9.75
C TYR A 271 -26.50 1.39 -10.07
N GLU A 272 -26.62 1.85 -11.32
CA GLU A 272 -27.75 2.67 -11.78
C GLU A 272 -29.09 1.96 -11.64
N MET A 273 -29.10 0.63 -11.82
CA MET A 273 -30.29 -0.22 -11.61
C MET A 273 -30.60 -0.51 -10.12
N GLY A 274 -29.84 0.04 -9.17
CA GLY A 274 -29.99 -0.22 -7.74
C GLY A 274 -29.56 -1.62 -7.29
N LYS A 275 -28.83 -2.37 -8.14
CA LYS A 275 -28.35 -3.73 -7.88
C LYS A 275 -26.95 -3.70 -7.25
N TYR A 276 -26.82 -3.06 -6.09
CA TYR A 276 -25.52 -2.75 -5.47
C TYR A 276 -24.64 -3.97 -5.19
N GLY A 277 -25.21 -5.11 -4.81
CA GLY A 277 -24.45 -6.36 -4.64
C GLY A 277 -23.78 -6.85 -5.92
N ARG A 278 -24.48 -6.76 -7.05
CA ARG A 278 -23.93 -7.10 -8.38
C ARG A 278 -22.89 -6.07 -8.82
N ALA A 279 -23.18 -4.78 -8.61
CA ALA A 279 -22.25 -3.70 -8.90
C ALA A 279 -20.92 -3.90 -8.16
N TYR A 280 -20.99 -4.15 -6.86
CA TYR A 280 -19.85 -4.43 -6.01
C TYR A 280 -19.04 -5.65 -6.49
N GLY A 281 -19.71 -6.78 -6.75
CA GLY A 281 -19.02 -7.99 -7.24
C GLY A 281 -18.32 -7.81 -8.59
N GLN A 282 -18.94 -7.09 -9.53
CA GLN A 282 -18.35 -6.78 -10.83
C GLN A 282 -17.15 -5.82 -10.72
N ALA A 283 -17.24 -4.80 -9.86
CA ALA A 283 -16.14 -3.86 -9.62
C ALA A 283 -14.90 -4.55 -9.02
N ILE A 284 -15.09 -5.47 -8.08
CA ILE A 284 -13.98 -6.27 -7.51
C ILE A 284 -13.31 -7.14 -8.59
N ALA A 285 -14.08 -7.74 -9.50
CA ALA A 285 -13.53 -8.51 -10.62
C ALA A 285 -12.74 -7.61 -11.59
N ALA A 286 -13.29 -6.45 -11.95
CA ALA A 286 -12.66 -5.47 -12.82
C ALA A 286 -11.30 -5.03 -12.26
N LYS A 287 -11.25 -4.71 -10.97
CA LYS A 287 -10.02 -4.37 -10.26
C LYS A 287 -8.97 -5.48 -10.36
N ALA A 288 -9.35 -6.73 -10.09
CA ALA A 288 -8.42 -7.87 -10.14
C ALA A 288 -7.82 -8.08 -11.54
N HIS A 289 -8.61 -7.90 -12.60
CA HIS A 289 -8.12 -7.97 -13.97
C HIS A 289 -7.19 -6.80 -14.33
N ALA A 290 -7.49 -5.59 -13.83
CA ALA A 290 -6.62 -4.43 -14.01
C ALA A 290 -5.28 -4.56 -13.27
N GLU A 291 -5.27 -5.07 -12.04
CA GLU A 291 -4.05 -5.35 -11.26
C GLU A 291 -3.15 -6.38 -11.97
N PHE A 292 -3.75 -7.38 -12.64
CA PHE A 292 -2.98 -8.30 -13.47
C PHE A 292 -2.23 -7.58 -14.60
N VAL A 293 -2.90 -6.64 -15.27
CA VAL A 293 -2.30 -5.85 -16.36
C VAL A 293 -1.18 -4.95 -15.84
N ILE A 294 -1.42 -4.25 -14.71
CA ILE A 294 -0.43 -3.40 -14.06
C ILE A 294 0.83 -4.20 -13.72
N ARG A 295 0.68 -5.39 -13.15
CA ARG A 295 1.82 -6.25 -12.81
C ARG A 295 2.69 -6.57 -14.03
N VAL A 296 2.07 -7.02 -15.12
CA VAL A 296 2.80 -7.32 -16.38
C VAL A 296 3.49 -6.08 -16.93
N ALA A 297 2.79 -4.93 -16.94
CA ALA A 297 3.38 -3.68 -17.40
C ALA A 297 4.53 -3.21 -16.50
N SER A 298 4.42 -3.38 -15.19
CA SER A 298 5.45 -3.01 -14.22
C SER A 298 6.71 -3.86 -14.42
N ASP A 299 6.55 -5.19 -14.55
CA ASP A 299 7.65 -6.12 -14.81
C ASP A 299 8.45 -5.71 -16.06
N GLU A 300 7.76 -5.37 -17.16
CA GLU A 300 8.40 -4.95 -18.41
C GLU A 300 9.03 -3.56 -18.33
N TRP A 301 8.40 -2.63 -17.61
CA TRP A 301 8.98 -1.33 -17.34
C TRP A 301 10.29 -1.45 -16.55
N GLU A 302 10.33 -2.30 -15.53
CA GLU A 302 11.54 -2.54 -14.73
C GLU A 302 12.68 -3.14 -15.56
N VAL A 303 12.37 -4.07 -16.47
CA VAL A 303 13.35 -4.60 -17.43
C VAL A 303 13.92 -3.48 -18.28
N LYS A 304 13.07 -2.61 -18.86
CA LYS A 304 13.52 -1.49 -19.69
C LYS A 304 14.41 -0.53 -18.91
N VAL A 305 13.99 -0.10 -17.72
CA VAL A 305 14.77 0.77 -16.83
C VAL A 305 16.12 0.13 -16.52
N ARG A 306 16.17 -1.17 -16.22
CA ARG A 306 17.42 -1.87 -15.92
C ARG A 306 18.42 -1.81 -17.07
N PHE A 307 17.98 -1.88 -18.33
CA PHE A 307 18.88 -1.95 -19.48
C PHE A 307 19.16 -0.58 -20.16
N GLU A 308 18.49 0.50 -19.77
CA GLU A 308 18.70 1.85 -20.34
C GLU A 308 19.37 2.82 -19.33
N PRO A 309 20.70 3.04 -19.39
CA PRO A 309 21.41 3.88 -18.41
C PRO A 309 20.90 5.33 -18.33
N THR A 310 20.59 5.94 -19.48
CA THR A 310 20.06 7.30 -19.53
C THR A 310 18.69 7.40 -18.84
N MET A 311 17.85 6.39 -19.01
CA MET A 311 16.53 6.34 -18.36
C MET A 311 16.68 6.20 -16.84
N ARG A 312 17.56 5.33 -16.36
CA ARG A 312 17.88 5.21 -14.91
C ARG A 312 18.33 6.55 -14.33
N ALA A 313 19.25 7.22 -15.03
CA ALA A 313 19.79 8.51 -14.58
C ALA A 313 18.71 9.60 -14.55
N GLN A 314 17.79 9.63 -15.52
CA GLN A 314 16.66 10.57 -15.53
C GLN A 314 15.68 10.32 -14.37
N ILE A 315 15.33 9.06 -14.12
CA ILE A 315 14.48 8.67 -12.97
C ILE A 315 15.15 9.05 -11.66
N PHE A 316 16.45 8.77 -11.53
CA PHE A 316 17.25 9.16 -10.37
C PHE A 316 17.20 10.68 -10.14
N VAL A 317 17.46 11.49 -11.18
CA VAL A 317 17.38 12.96 -11.07
C VAL A 317 16.02 13.40 -10.56
N HIS A 318 14.93 12.92 -11.17
CA HIS A 318 13.57 13.31 -10.78
C HIS A 318 13.27 12.99 -9.31
N ARG A 319 13.64 11.78 -8.87
CA ARG A 319 13.51 11.35 -7.48
C ARG A 319 14.30 12.25 -6.52
N ILE A 320 15.58 12.48 -6.82
CA ILE A 320 16.45 13.31 -5.97
C ILE A 320 15.89 14.73 -5.85
N GLU A 321 15.46 15.34 -6.95
CA GLU A 321 14.88 16.69 -6.92
C GLU A 321 13.69 16.81 -5.95
N ILE A 322 12.82 15.80 -5.91
CA ILE A 322 11.67 15.77 -4.99
C ILE A 322 12.12 15.66 -3.54
N GLN A 323 13.14 14.82 -3.26
CA GLN A 323 13.73 14.72 -1.92
C GLN A 323 14.39 16.04 -1.50
N LEU A 324 15.17 16.69 -2.37
CA LEU A 324 15.78 17.99 -2.10
C LEU A 324 14.73 19.06 -1.80
N ASN A 325 13.62 19.09 -2.55
CA ASN A 325 12.51 20.00 -2.28
C ASN A 325 11.88 19.77 -0.89
N ALA A 326 11.80 18.53 -0.42
CA ALA A 326 11.32 18.22 0.92
C ALA A 326 12.33 18.65 1.99
N MET A 327 13.63 18.45 1.77
CA MET A 327 14.69 18.90 2.66
C MET A 327 14.74 20.43 2.80
N GLU A 328 14.60 21.17 1.70
CA GLU A 328 14.53 22.64 1.72
C GLU A 328 13.33 23.16 2.50
N ARG A 329 12.15 22.53 2.33
CA ARG A 329 10.96 22.88 3.11
C ARG A 329 11.15 22.66 4.61
N ALA A 330 11.97 21.68 4.99
CA ALA A 330 12.38 21.47 6.37
C ALA A 330 13.53 22.39 6.82
N GLY A 331 14.01 23.30 5.96
CA GLY A 331 15.07 24.25 6.27
C GLY A 331 16.49 23.65 6.21
N ILE A 332 16.69 22.51 5.55
CA ILE A 332 18.01 21.94 5.29
C ILE A 332 18.62 22.63 4.06
N ASN A 333 19.90 22.99 4.14
CA ASN A 333 20.62 23.57 3.00
C ASN A 333 21.04 22.46 2.04
N VAL A 334 20.59 22.53 0.79
CA VAL A 334 20.85 21.54 -0.27
C VAL A 334 21.62 22.12 -1.46
N THR A 335 22.19 23.33 -1.35
CA THR A 335 22.78 24.06 -2.49
C THR A 335 23.86 23.23 -3.22
N GLU A 336 24.81 22.67 -2.49
CA GLU A 336 25.90 21.84 -3.06
C GLU A 336 25.34 20.61 -3.78
N LEU A 337 24.38 19.92 -3.16
CA LEU A 337 23.76 18.73 -3.72
C LEU A 337 22.94 19.05 -4.99
N ARG A 338 22.31 20.24 -5.05
CA ARG A 338 21.64 20.72 -6.27
C ARG A 338 22.62 20.97 -7.41
N GLU A 339 23.81 21.51 -7.12
CA GLU A 339 24.84 21.71 -8.15
C GLU A 339 25.29 20.38 -8.76
N LEU A 340 25.43 19.33 -7.95
CA LEU A 340 25.72 17.98 -8.46
C LEU A 340 24.59 17.43 -9.34
N VAL A 341 23.33 17.66 -8.96
CA VAL A 341 22.18 17.25 -9.78
C VAL A 341 22.20 17.97 -11.14
N GLU A 342 22.56 19.25 -11.19
CA GLU A 342 22.71 19.99 -12.46
C GLU A 342 23.89 19.48 -13.31
N GLN A 343 25.00 19.09 -12.68
CA GLN A 343 26.12 18.43 -13.36
C GLN A 343 25.67 17.08 -13.94
N LEU A 344 24.89 16.29 -13.17
CA LEU A 344 24.35 15.01 -13.63
C LEU A 344 23.42 15.19 -14.83
N LYS A 345 22.51 16.17 -14.81
CA LYS A 345 21.66 16.51 -15.97
C LYS A 345 22.50 16.85 -17.21
N THR A 346 23.61 17.56 -17.03
CA THR A 346 24.54 17.88 -18.12
C THR A 346 25.23 16.63 -18.67
N ALA A 347 25.71 15.75 -17.79
CA ALA A 347 26.31 14.46 -18.18
C ALA A 347 25.31 13.56 -18.94
N ILE A 348 24.06 13.49 -18.48
CA ILE A 348 22.94 12.80 -19.15
C ILE A 348 22.75 13.34 -20.58
N LYS A 349 22.69 14.67 -20.74
CA LYS A 349 22.54 15.31 -22.05
C LYS A 349 23.69 14.99 -23.00
N ASN A 350 24.91 14.92 -22.47
CA ASN A 350 26.12 14.62 -23.24
C ASN A 350 26.35 13.11 -23.46
N LYS A 351 25.53 12.25 -22.83
CA LYS A 351 25.70 10.78 -22.81
C LYS A 351 27.07 10.35 -22.27
N ASP A 352 27.59 11.09 -21.30
CA ASP A 352 28.85 10.78 -20.63
C ASP A 352 28.59 9.76 -19.51
N TYR A 353 28.64 8.47 -19.86
CA TYR A 353 28.23 7.38 -18.96
C TYR A 353 29.13 7.25 -17.73
N ASP A 354 30.44 7.49 -17.88
CA ASP A 354 31.37 7.43 -16.75
C ASP A 354 31.08 8.56 -15.75
N ALA A 355 30.80 9.78 -16.26
CA ALA A 355 30.40 10.89 -15.42
C ALA A 355 29.03 10.67 -14.76
N ILE A 356 28.06 10.07 -15.47
CA ILE A 356 26.74 9.73 -14.92
C ILE A 356 26.88 8.82 -13.70
N ASP A 357 27.60 7.70 -13.83
CA ASP A 357 27.73 6.73 -12.75
C ASP A 357 28.49 7.34 -11.56
N SER A 358 29.57 8.08 -11.81
CA SER A 358 30.32 8.76 -10.75
C SER A 358 29.50 9.82 -10.01
N LEU A 359 28.71 10.63 -10.73
CA LEU A 359 27.88 11.67 -10.13
C LEU A 359 26.70 11.08 -9.35
N MET A 360 26.06 10.02 -9.86
CA MET A 360 25.00 9.32 -9.11
C MET A 360 25.51 8.77 -7.78
N GLU A 361 26.68 8.14 -7.77
CA GLU A 361 27.32 7.66 -6.54
C GLU A 361 27.68 8.79 -5.57
N GLN A 362 28.18 9.91 -6.09
CA GLN A 362 28.46 11.07 -5.26
C GLN A 362 27.19 11.65 -4.63
N ILE A 363 26.13 11.83 -5.43
CA ILE A 363 24.84 12.34 -4.98
C ILE A 363 24.23 11.42 -3.91
N ARG A 364 24.30 10.09 -4.07
CA ARG A 364 23.83 9.13 -3.05
C ARG A 364 24.50 9.34 -1.70
N ARG A 365 25.84 9.46 -1.69
CA ARG A 365 26.62 9.65 -0.46
C ARG A 365 26.27 10.98 0.22
N GLU A 366 26.26 12.06 -0.54
CA GLU A 366 25.95 13.39 0.00
C GLU A 366 24.50 13.49 0.49
N LEU A 367 23.56 12.89 -0.22
CA LEU A 367 22.16 12.81 0.22
C LEU A 367 22.03 12.08 1.56
N LEU A 368 22.68 10.92 1.70
CA LEU A 368 22.67 10.15 2.94
C LEU A 368 23.21 10.97 4.11
N GLU A 369 24.38 11.59 3.95
CA GLU A 369 24.99 12.42 4.99
C GLU A 369 24.10 13.61 5.35
N LEU A 370 23.56 14.30 4.35
CA LEU A 370 22.71 15.46 4.55
C LEU A 370 21.40 15.09 5.24
N TYR A 371 20.80 13.95 4.87
CA TYR A 371 19.60 13.44 5.51
C TYR A 371 19.86 13.04 6.96
N ALA A 372 20.92 12.27 7.21
CA ALA A 372 21.30 11.81 8.55
C ALA A 372 21.52 12.99 9.51
N ASN A 373 22.22 14.04 9.07
CA ASN A 373 22.46 15.26 9.85
C ASN A 373 21.21 16.15 9.95
N GLY A 374 20.31 16.08 8.97
CA GLY A 374 19.09 16.89 8.87
C GLY A 374 17.86 16.33 9.60
N ARG A 375 17.90 15.09 10.11
CA ARG A 375 16.73 14.41 10.72
C ARG A 375 16.03 15.23 11.82
N GLY A 376 16.78 16.01 12.60
CA GLY A 376 16.23 16.88 13.64
C GLY A 376 15.27 17.95 13.10
N LYS A 377 15.61 18.56 11.97
CA LYS A 377 14.79 19.62 11.34
C LYS A 377 13.46 19.10 10.83
N PHE A 378 13.44 17.87 10.33
CA PHE A 378 12.18 17.19 10.01
C PHE A 378 11.33 17.03 11.26
N ARG A 379 11.88 16.47 12.35
CA ARG A 379 11.15 16.19 13.61
C ARG A 379 10.55 17.43 14.27
N GLU A 380 11.15 18.61 14.11
CA GLU A 380 10.57 19.88 14.61
C GLU A 380 9.22 20.23 13.97
N HIS A 381 8.99 19.75 12.74
CA HIS A 381 7.78 20.01 11.96
C HIS A 381 6.82 18.82 11.93
N VAL A 382 7.21 17.67 12.50
CA VAL A 382 6.37 16.47 12.54
C VAL A 382 5.22 16.67 13.54
N VAL A 383 4.00 16.62 13.02
CA VAL A 383 2.79 16.45 13.84
C VAL A 383 2.49 14.96 13.92
N LEU A 384 2.84 14.33 15.04
CA LEU A 384 2.51 12.92 15.29
C LEU A 384 1.00 12.78 15.57
N PRO A 385 0.35 11.68 15.15
CA PRO A 385 -0.99 11.37 15.59
C PRO A 385 -1.03 11.20 17.11
N VAL A 386 -1.98 11.87 17.79
CA VAL A 386 -2.18 11.72 19.23
C VAL A 386 -2.97 10.44 19.47
N HIS A 387 -2.31 9.41 19.99
CA HIS A 387 -2.99 8.20 20.44
C HIS A 387 -3.41 8.36 21.89
N GLY A 388 -4.71 8.22 22.16
CA GLY A 388 -5.24 8.18 23.51
C GLY A 388 -4.49 7.11 24.31
N SER A 389 -3.89 7.50 25.42
CA SER A 389 -3.16 6.58 26.29
C SER A 389 -4.13 5.55 26.88
N HIS A 390 -4.33 4.42 26.20
CA HIS A 390 -4.75 3.20 26.87
C HIS A 390 -3.52 2.52 27.44
N SER A 391 -2.88 3.24 28.36
CA SER A 391 -1.84 2.74 29.24
C SER A 391 -2.37 2.75 30.66
N ARG A 392 -2.53 1.52 31.19
CA ARG A 392 -2.66 1.10 32.60
C ARG A 392 -4.08 0.95 33.15
N PRO A 393 -4.23 -0.03 34.04
CA PRO A 393 -4.17 -1.49 33.82
C PRO A 393 -5.55 -2.13 33.76
#